data_AF-A0A7J9SHX6-F1
#
_entry.id   AF-A0A7J9SHX6-F1
#
_cell.length_a   1.000
_cell.length_b   1.000
_cell.length_c   1.000
_cell.angle_alpha   90.00
_cell.angle_beta   90.00
_cell.angle_gamma   90.00
#
_symmetry.space_group_name_H-M   'P 1'
#
loop_
_entity.id
_entity.type
_entity.pdbx_description
1 polymer ?
#
loop_
_entity_poly.entity_id
_entity_poly.type
_entity_poly.pdbx_seq_one_letter_code
_entity_poly.pdbx_strand_id
1 'polypeptide(L)'
;MSSLRSLLAPHWADALAAWAITVGLVAAVGQFRVTGEPDWALFTTLLVAVVVVVPLATRDPAVTVPAELLAVAALPVAVRAAGAFPQATPFVAAAALAMLVAVVLDAFTSLSMTPRFAAVFVVITTMAAAGTWAAGTFAADTVAGTAFVTDKTELMWDLVVATAAGIGAGVLLDVYFRFSDRIDRLRAAGDGGTTATTDAGVDLPGDAHQHTRLVRTLQLLLLGIAGVALVRGNATLAVNSLGPLAITLLPALFRREYDYAMDTGLVLWITLAATLHAVGALGLYESLGWYDSLTHTFSASIVAGVGYALARSVERHTTAVTFTRGFRATFVVLFVLAVGVAWEILEFASGGLATLIGGEAVLAQYGTTDIVNDLVFNTVGAVLVAGFASAHFESLAVRLAGSVGVLVRGGE
;
A
#
# COMPACT_ATOMS: atom_id res chain seq x y z
N MET A 1 -23.52 -13.32 0.12
CA MET A 1 -22.41 -12.69 -0.62
C MET A 1 -21.72 -13.80 -1.37
N SER A 2 -21.52 -13.70 -2.69
CA SER A 2 -20.70 -14.67 -3.40
C SER A 2 -19.28 -14.62 -2.80
N SER A 3 -18.80 -15.74 -2.23
CA SER A 3 -17.40 -15.82 -1.76
C SER A 3 -16.51 -16.00 -2.99
N LEU A 4 -15.31 -15.41 -3.07
CA LEU A 4 -14.45 -15.60 -4.25
C LEU A 4 -14.18 -17.08 -4.60
N ARG A 5 -14.33 -17.99 -3.62
CA ARG A 5 -14.30 -19.44 -3.85
C ARG A 5 -15.33 -19.96 -4.87
N SER A 6 -16.49 -19.31 -5.03
CA SER A 6 -17.49 -19.72 -6.03
C SER A 6 -17.08 -19.37 -7.46
N LEU A 7 -16.13 -18.44 -7.65
CA LEU A 7 -15.57 -18.11 -8.96
C LEU A 7 -14.55 -19.14 -9.46
N LEU A 8 -14.01 -19.97 -8.57
CA LEU A 8 -13.08 -21.07 -8.92
C LEU A 8 -13.80 -22.41 -9.11
N ALA A 9 -15.13 -22.40 -9.23
CA ALA A 9 -15.88 -23.64 -9.41
C ALA A 9 -15.49 -24.30 -10.75
N PRO A 10 -15.20 -25.62 -10.76
CA PRO A 10 -14.68 -26.29 -11.94
C PRO A 10 -15.67 -26.22 -13.10
N HIS A 11 -15.32 -25.47 -14.13
CA HIS A 11 -16.06 -25.40 -15.38
C HIS A 11 -15.09 -25.64 -16.54
N TRP A 12 -15.20 -26.80 -17.20
CA TRP A 12 -14.21 -27.26 -18.17
C TRP A 12 -13.98 -26.28 -19.33
N ALA A 13 -15.02 -25.55 -19.77
CA ALA A 13 -14.89 -24.54 -20.81
C ALA A 13 -14.08 -23.31 -20.36
N ASP A 14 -14.24 -22.90 -19.10
CA ASP A 14 -13.49 -21.79 -18.50
C ASP A 14 -12.03 -22.19 -18.29
N ALA A 15 -11.79 -23.40 -17.76
CA ALA A 15 -10.45 -23.95 -17.61
C ALA A 15 -9.69 -24.06 -18.95
N LEU A 16 -10.35 -24.52 -20.02
CA LEU A 16 -9.76 -24.57 -21.36
C LEU A 16 -9.36 -23.18 -21.86
N ALA A 17 -10.23 -22.17 -21.69
CA ALA A 17 -9.92 -20.80 -22.06
C ALA A 17 -8.75 -20.25 -21.24
N ALA A 18 -8.74 -20.50 -19.92
CA ALA A 18 -7.67 -20.06 -19.03
C ALA A 18 -6.32 -20.68 -19.40
N TRP A 19 -6.28 -21.99 -19.72
CA TRP A 19 -5.06 -22.66 -20.18
C TRP A 19 -4.60 -22.16 -21.55
N ALA A 20 -5.51 -21.89 -22.49
CA ALA A 20 -5.16 -21.32 -23.79
C ALA A 20 -4.49 -19.94 -23.63
N ILE A 21 -5.04 -19.08 -22.77
CA ILE A 21 -4.43 -17.79 -22.45
C ILE A 21 -3.06 -17.98 -21.79
N THR A 22 -2.95 -18.92 -20.85
CA THR A 22 -1.68 -19.23 -20.15
C THR A 22 -0.58 -19.67 -21.12
N VAL A 23 -0.90 -20.52 -22.10
CA VAL A 23 0.06 -20.92 -23.15
C VAL A 23 0.48 -19.71 -23.99
N GLY A 24 -0.46 -18.81 -24.32
CA GLY A 24 -0.15 -17.55 -25.00
C GLY A 24 0.81 -16.67 -24.21
N LEU A 25 0.62 -16.56 -22.89
CA LEU A 25 1.54 -15.82 -22.01
C LEU A 25 2.94 -16.44 -21.98
N VAL A 26 3.04 -17.78 -21.92
CA VAL A 26 4.35 -18.47 -21.98
C VAL A 26 5.05 -18.22 -23.32
N ALA A 27 4.31 -18.22 -24.42
CA ALA A 27 4.86 -17.86 -25.74
C ALA A 27 5.35 -16.39 -25.76
N ALA A 28 4.59 -15.47 -25.16
CA ALA A 28 5.00 -14.07 -25.04
C ALA A 28 6.28 -13.89 -24.21
N VAL A 29 6.48 -14.67 -23.13
CA VAL A 29 7.76 -14.69 -22.39
C VAL A 29 8.91 -15.05 -23.33
N GLY A 30 8.76 -16.10 -24.14
CA GLY A 30 9.76 -16.49 -25.13
C GLY A 30 10.04 -15.39 -26.14
N GLN A 31 8.99 -14.72 -26.62
CA GLN A 31 9.11 -13.59 -27.55
C GLN A 31 9.90 -12.43 -26.94
N PHE A 32 9.54 -11.95 -25.73
CA PHE A 32 10.22 -10.82 -25.08
C PHE A 32 11.70 -11.09 -24.79
N ARG A 33 12.05 -12.35 -24.49
CA ARG A 33 13.45 -12.77 -24.34
C ARG A 33 14.22 -12.64 -25.65
N VAL A 34 13.59 -12.94 -26.79
CA VAL A 34 14.20 -12.83 -28.12
C VAL A 34 14.27 -11.37 -28.59
N THR A 35 13.27 -10.54 -28.28
CA THR A 35 13.25 -9.11 -28.66
C THR A 35 14.10 -8.23 -27.75
N GLY A 36 14.62 -8.77 -26.64
CA GLY A 36 15.47 -8.02 -25.71
C GLY A 36 14.69 -7.12 -24.76
N GLU A 37 13.49 -7.54 -24.34
CA GLU A 37 12.59 -6.83 -23.42
C GLU A 37 12.52 -7.56 -22.07
N PRO A 38 13.57 -7.48 -21.23
CA PRO A 38 13.69 -8.30 -20.02
C PRO A 38 12.67 -7.95 -18.93
N ASP A 39 12.21 -6.70 -18.88
CA ASP A 39 11.16 -6.21 -18.00
C ASP A 39 9.82 -6.91 -18.29
N TRP A 40 9.37 -6.89 -19.55
CA TRP A 40 8.16 -7.56 -19.99
C TRP A 40 8.25 -9.09 -19.85
N ALA A 41 9.42 -9.67 -20.13
CA ALA A 41 9.65 -11.09 -19.91
C ALA A 41 9.51 -11.47 -18.43
N LEU A 42 10.06 -10.66 -17.51
CA LEU A 42 9.96 -10.91 -16.07
C LEU A 42 8.53 -10.75 -15.57
N PHE A 43 7.84 -9.66 -15.91
CA PHE A 43 6.44 -9.44 -15.50
C PHE A 43 5.51 -10.54 -16.02
N THR A 44 5.66 -10.94 -17.28
CA THR A 44 4.83 -12.00 -17.87
C THR A 44 5.12 -13.36 -17.20
N THR A 45 6.37 -13.61 -16.80
CA THR A 45 6.73 -14.80 -16.02
C THR A 45 6.07 -14.81 -14.64
N LEU A 46 6.07 -13.68 -13.93
CA LEU A 46 5.38 -13.54 -12.63
C LEU A 46 3.87 -13.73 -12.77
N LEU A 47 3.27 -13.22 -13.84
CA LEU A 47 1.86 -13.43 -14.15
C LEU A 47 1.54 -14.90 -14.37
N VAL A 48 2.33 -15.60 -15.20
CA VAL A 48 2.17 -17.05 -15.42
C VAL A 48 2.32 -17.81 -14.09
N ALA A 49 3.29 -17.45 -13.25
CA ALA A 49 3.49 -18.09 -11.95
C ALA A 49 2.25 -17.97 -11.06
N VAL A 50 1.67 -16.76 -10.93
CA VAL A 50 0.44 -16.55 -10.12
C VAL A 50 -0.74 -17.33 -10.66
N VAL A 51 -0.91 -17.39 -11.98
CA VAL A 51 -2.01 -18.12 -12.62
C VAL A 51 -1.90 -19.63 -12.40
N VAL A 52 -0.68 -20.17 -12.51
CA VAL A 52 -0.41 -21.60 -12.37
C VAL A 52 -0.42 -22.06 -10.91
N VAL A 53 -0.23 -21.15 -9.94
CA VAL A 53 -0.34 -21.48 -8.50
C VAL A 53 -1.69 -22.10 -8.16
N VAL A 54 -2.79 -21.64 -8.77
CA VAL A 54 -4.15 -22.15 -8.51
C VAL A 54 -4.26 -23.67 -8.80
N PRO A 55 -4.06 -24.15 -10.05
CA PRO A 55 -4.16 -25.57 -10.35
C PRO A 55 -3.09 -26.42 -9.65
N LEU A 56 -1.90 -25.86 -9.37
CA LEU A 56 -0.86 -26.56 -8.60
C LEU A 56 -1.26 -26.76 -7.14
N ALA A 57 -1.85 -25.74 -6.50
CA ALA A 57 -2.26 -25.79 -5.11
C ALA A 57 -3.48 -26.70 -4.90
N THR A 58 -4.42 -26.72 -5.84
CA THR A 58 -5.59 -27.61 -5.81
C THR A 58 -5.27 -29.03 -6.24
N ARG A 59 -4.16 -29.23 -6.97
CA ARG A 59 -3.82 -30.47 -7.68
C ARG A 59 -4.90 -30.90 -8.69
N ASP A 60 -5.64 -29.93 -9.22
CA ASP A 60 -6.69 -30.15 -10.22
C ASP A 60 -6.55 -29.12 -11.36
N PRO A 61 -6.19 -29.56 -12.59
CA PRO A 61 -6.03 -28.65 -13.72
C PRO A 61 -7.35 -28.05 -14.22
N ALA A 62 -8.50 -28.57 -13.78
CA ALA A 62 -9.81 -28.00 -14.08
C ALA A 62 -10.18 -26.80 -13.16
N VAL A 63 -9.41 -26.57 -12.10
CA VAL A 63 -9.58 -25.42 -11.20
C VAL A 63 -8.55 -24.35 -11.54
N THR A 64 -9.00 -23.31 -12.24
CA THR A 64 -8.17 -22.19 -12.70
C THR A 64 -8.73 -20.86 -12.19
N VAL A 65 -7.97 -19.77 -12.36
CA VAL A 65 -8.54 -18.41 -12.26
C VAL A 65 -9.61 -18.23 -13.35
N PRO A 66 -10.62 -17.35 -13.13
CA PRO A 66 -11.64 -17.08 -14.14
C PRO A 66 -10.99 -16.58 -15.44
N ALA A 67 -11.35 -17.18 -16.58
CA ALA A 67 -10.70 -16.88 -17.84
C ALA A 67 -10.91 -15.41 -18.26
N GLU A 68 -12.00 -14.76 -17.85
CA GLU A 68 -12.23 -13.34 -18.15
C GLU A 68 -11.24 -12.44 -17.42
N LEU A 69 -10.97 -12.72 -16.14
CA LEU A 69 -9.99 -11.96 -15.36
C LEU A 69 -8.58 -12.22 -15.88
N LEU A 70 -8.28 -13.44 -16.29
CA LEU A 70 -7.01 -13.78 -16.93
C LEU A 70 -6.86 -13.11 -18.31
N ALA A 71 -7.93 -13.04 -19.11
CA ALA A 71 -7.91 -12.36 -20.40
C ALA A 71 -7.64 -10.86 -20.24
N VAL A 72 -8.27 -10.23 -19.25
CA VAL A 72 -7.97 -8.83 -18.87
C VAL A 72 -6.50 -8.68 -18.49
N ALA A 73 -5.96 -9.61 -17.69
CA ALA A 73 -4.56 -9.56 -17.27
C ALA A 73 -3.56 -9.85 -18.40
N ALA A 74 -3.95 -10.66 -19.38
CA ALA A 74 -3.15 -10.98 -20.54
C ALA A 74 -3.21 -9.90 -21.63
N LEU A 75 -4.22 -9.02 -21.60
CA LEU A 75 -4.42 -8.00 -22.65
C LEU A 75 -3.22 -7.05 -22.80
N PRO A 76 -2.64 -6.44 -21.73
CA PRO A 76 -1.48 -5.58 -21.88
C PRO A 76 -0.27 -6.32 -22.46
N VAL A 77 -0.08 -7.58 -22.07
CA VAL A 77 0.98 -8.46 -22.57
C VAL A 77 0.80 -8.74 -24.06
N ALA A 78 -0.42 -9.08 -24.49
CA ALA A 78 -0.74 -9.36 -25.88
C ALA A 78 -0.60 -8.10 -26.76
N VAL A 79 -1.03 -6.94 -26.27
CA VAL A 79 -0.86 -5.65 -26.95
C VAL A 79 0.62 -5.34 -27.18
N ARG A 80 1.45 -5.49 -26.14
CA ARG A 80 2.90 -5.29 -26.24
C ARG A 80 3.54 -6.30 -27.19
N ALA A 81 3.21 -7.58 -27.07
CA ALA A 81 3.74 -8.64 -27.92
C ALA A 81 3.38 -8.44 -29.41
N ALA A 82 2.23 -7.83 -29.71
CA ALA A 82 1.84 -7.48 -31.07
C ALA A 82 2.60 -6.26 -31.63
N GLY A 83 3.48 -5.62 -30.84
CA GLY A 83 4.16 -4.37 -31.20
C GLY A 83 3.23 -3.15 -31.16
N ALA A 84 2.04 -3.27 -30.58
CA ALA A 84 1.10 -2.18 -30.43
C ALA A 84 1.38 -1.40 -29.14
N PHE A 85 1.23 -0.07 -29.20
CA PHE A 85 1.48 0.84 -28.06
C PHE A 85 2.87 0.65 -27.42
N PRO A 86 3.97 0.95 -28.14
CA PRO A 86 5.32 0.78 -27.61
C PRO A 86 5.63 1.67 -26.39
N GLN A 87 4.80 2.68 -26.13
CA GLN A 87 4.88 3.50 -24.92
C GLN A 87 4.23 2.83 -23.69
N ALA A 88 3.54 1.70 -23.87
CA ALA A 88 2.93 0.98 -22.76
C ALA A 88 4.02 0.46 -21.82
N THR A 89 3.85 0.74 -20.54
CA THR A 89 4.74 0.30 -19.48
C THR A 89 4.25 -1.04 -18.93
N PRO A 90 5.15 -1.89 -18.40
CA PRO A 90 4.75 -3.18 -17.83
C PRO A 90 3.87 -3.01 -16.57
N PHE A 91 3.79 -1.81 -15.99
CA PHE A 91 2.95 -1.52 -14.83
C PHE A 91 1.45 -1.67 -15.08
N VAL A 92 1.00 -1.56 -16.34
CA VAL A 92 -0.39 -1.89 -16.70
C VAL A 92 -0.66 -3.39 -16.49
N ALA A 93 0.30 -4.25 -16.84
CA ALA A 93 0.24 -5.68 -16.54
C ALA A 93 0.39 -5.96 -15.03
N ALA A 94 1.21 -5.17 -14.32
CA ALA A 94 1.36 -5.29 -12.87
C ALA A 94 0.07 -5.03 -12.10
N ALA A 95 -0.75 -4.06 -12.54
CA ALA A 95 -2.06 -3.80 -11.94
C ALA A 95 -3.01 -5.00 -12.06
N ALA A 96 -3.02 -5.64 -13.23
CA ALA A 96 -3.81 -6.84 -13.44
C ALA A 96 -3.26 -8.06 -12.68
N LEU A 97 -1.93 -8.16 -12.53
CA LEU A 97 -1.29 -9.13 -11.65
C LEU A 97 -1.73 -8.93 -10.18
N ALA A 98 -1.71 -7.69 -9.68
CA ALA A 98 -2.16 -7.37 -8.33
C ALA A 98 -3.64 -7.73 -8.12
N MET A 99 -4.49 -7.50 -9.13
CA MET A 99 -5.88 -7.95 -9.16
C MET A 99 -5.99 -9.48 -9.01
N LEU A 100 -5.24 -10.25 -9.81
CA LEU A 100 -5.25 -11.72 -9.72
C LEU A 100 -4.70 -12.21 -8.38
N VAL A 101 -3.65 -11.57 -7.84
CA VAL A 101 -3.12 -11.88 -6.51
C VAL A 101 -4.18 -11.65 -5.44
N ALA A 102 -4.93 -10.55 -5.49
CA ALA A 102 -6.03 -10.31 -4.55
C ALA A 102 -7.09 -11.42 -4.62
N VAL A 103 -7.43 -11.88 -5.84
CA VAL A 103 -8.38 -12.98 -6.06
C VAL A 103 -7.85 -14.30 -5.50
N VAL A 104 -6.59 -14.63 -5.79
CA VAL A 104 -5.93 -15.86 -5.31
C VAL A 104 -5.81 -15.86 -3.80
N LEU A 105 -5.44 -14.72 -3.20
CA LEU A 105 -5.34 -14.60 -1.74
C LEU A 105 -6.67 -14.86 -1.05
N ASP A 106 -7.76 -14.23 -1.48
CA ASP A 106 -9.08 -14.48 -0.88
C ASP A 106 -9.54 -15.93 -1.06
N ALA A 107 -9.28 -16.51 -2.24
CA ALA A 107 -9.72 -17.86 -2.53
C ALA A 107 -8.97 -18.95 -1.74
N PHE A 108 -7.65 -18.80 -1.60
CA PHE A 108 -6.77 -19.86 -1.06
C PHE A 108 -6.35 -19.65 0.39
N THR A 109 -6.63 -18.51 0.98
CA THR A 109 -6.30 -18.25 2.38
C THR A 109 -7.56 -18.17 3.23
N SER A 110 -7.39 -17.97 4.54
CA SER A 110 -8.48 -17.62 5.44
C SER A 110 -8.84 -16.12 5.37
N LEU A 111 -8.23 -15.37 4.44
CA LEU A 111 -8.60 -14.00 4.17
C LEU A 111 -9.96 -13.98 3.48
N SER A 112 -10.86 -13.17 4.02
CA SER A 112 -12.08 -12.76 3.32
C SER A 112 -11.96 -11.27 3.05
N MET A 113 -12.39 -10.82 1.88
CA MET A 113 -12.34 -9.43 1.46
C MET A 113 -13.68 -9.03 0.85
N THR A 114 -14.17 -7.85 1.23
CA THR A 114 -15.27 -7.24 0.48
C THR A 114 -14.77 -6.75 -0.89
N PRO A 115 -15.61 -6.66 -1.93
CA PRO A 115 -15.20 -6.16 -3.24
C PRO A 115 -14.53 -4.78 -3.19
N ARG A 116 -15.03 -3.89 -2.33
CA ARG A 116 -14.45 -2.55 -2.11
C ARG A 116 -13.08 -2.63 -1.45
N PHE A 117 -12.92 -3.50 -0.44
CA PHE A 117 -11.61 -3.71 0.18
C PHE A 117 -10.62 -4.31 -0.81
N ALA A 118 -11.04 -5.30 -1.59
CA ALA A 118 -10.22 -5.91 -2.64
C ALA A 118 -9.79 -4.86 -3.68
N ALA A 119 -10.71 -3.99 -4.14
CA ALA A 119 -10.38 -2.91 -5.07
C ALA A 119 -9.32 -1.95 -4.51
N VAL A 120 -9.47 -1.50 -3.26
CA VAL A 120 -8.47 -0.64 -2.59
C VAL A 120 -7.15 -1.39 -2.40
N PHE A 121 -7.20 -2.66 -2.03
CA PHE A 121 -6.03 -3.51 -1.87
C PHE A 121 -5.27 -3.69 -3.18
N VAL A 122 -5.96 -3.78 -4.32
CA VAL A 122 -5.33 -3.80 -5.66
C VAL A 122 -4.58 -2.51 -5.93
N VAL A 123 -5.17 -1.34 -5.64
CA VAL A 123 -4.49 -0.05 -5.82
C VAL A 123 -3.22 0.00 -4.97
N ILE A 124 -3.34 -0.29 -3.66
CA ILE A 124 -2.21 -0.30 -2.72
C ILE A 124 -1.11 -1.26 -3.20
N THR A 125 -1.48 -2.49 -3.55
CA THR A 125 -0.51 -3.51 -3.98
C THR A 125 0.16 -3.13 -5.29
N THR A 126 -0.57 -2.51 -6.23
CA THR A 126 -0.01 -2.03 -7.50
C THR A 126 1.01 -0.93 -7.27
N MET A 127 0.68 0.08 -6.46
CA MET A 127 1.59 1.17 -6.13
C MET A 127 2.82 0.65 -5.38
N ALA A 128 2.63 -0.23 -4.40
CA ALA A 128 3.72 -0.82 -3.64
C ALA A 128 4.64 -1.68 -4.52
N ALA A 129 4.08 -2.45 -5.45
CA ALA A 129 4.85 -3.22 -6.42
C ALA A 129 5.65 -2.31 -7.36
N ALA A 130 5.06 -1.20 -7.81
CA ALA A 130 5.74 -0.22 -8.65
C ALA A 130 6.90 0.46 -7.92
N GLY A 131 6.70 0.91 -6.69
CA GLY A 131 7.77 1.47 -5.85
C GLY A 131 8.88 0.45 -5.54
N THR A 132 8.52 -0.80 -5.26
CA THR A 132 9.50 -1.88 -5.04
C THR A 132 10.29 -2.19 -6.30
N TRP A 133 9.63 -2.20 -7.46
CA TRP A 133 10.28 -2.39 -8.76
C TRP A 133 11.27 -1.26 -9.04
N ALA A 134 10.85 0.00 -8.87
CA ALA A 134 11.72 1.18 -9.01
C ALA A 134 12.98 1.08 -8.15
N ALA A 135 12.85 0.71 -6.88
CA ALA A 135 13.99 0.51 -5.99
C ALA A 135 14.87 -0.67 -6.46
N GLY A 136 14.25 -1.75 -6.93
CA GLY A 136 14.95 -2.93 -7.44
C GLY A 136 15.76 -2.68 -8.71
N THR A 137 15.19 -1.97 -9.69
CA THR A 137 15.87 -1.60 -10.93
C THR A 137 17.00 -0.60 -10.67
N PHE A 138 16.78 0.39 -9.80
CA PHE A 138 17.83 1.30 -9.37
C PHE A 138 18.98 0.57 -8.66
N ALA A 139 18.66 -0.40 -7.80
CA ALA A 139 19.66 -1.24 -7.15
C ALA A 139 20.43 -2.10 -8.17
N ALA A 140 19.75 -2.65 -9.18
CA ALA A 140 20.38 -3.37 -10.28
C ALA A 140 21.33 -2.46 -11.07
N ASP A 141 20.92 -1.22 -11.38
CA ASP A 141 21.76 -0.26 -12.09
C ASP A 141 23.01 0.09 -11.27
N THR A 142 22.84 0.27 -9.95
CA THR A 142 23.94 0.62 -9.04
C THR A 142 24.91 -0.55 -8.80
N VAL A 143 24.41 -1.77 -8.63
CA VAL A 143 25.21 -2.94 -8.21
C VAL A 143 25.72 -3.74 -9.41
N ALA A 144 24.87 -3.93 -10.42
CA ALA A 144 25.17 -4.75 -11.59
C ALA A 144 25.52 -3.92 -12.84
N GLY A 145 25.45 -2.59 -12.78
CA GLY A 145 25.78 -1.70 -13.90
C GLY A 145 24.78 -1.77 -15.05
N THR A 146 23.53 -2.16 -14.77
CA THR A 146 22.43 -2.09 -15.74
C THR A 146 22.02 -0.64 -16.00
N ALA A 147 21.15 -0.42 -16.99
CA ALA A 147 20.64 0.90 -17.35
C ALA A 147 19.11 0.86 -17.50
N PHE A 148 18.42 0.38 -16.47
CA PHE A 148 16.96 0.28 -16.45
C PHE A 148 16.29 1.61 -16.09
N VAL A 149 16.90 2.43 -15.24
CA VAL A 149 16.38 3.72 -14.81
C VAL A 149 17.15 4.83 -15.52
N THR A 150 16.54 5.38 -16.57
CA THR A 150 17.17 6.37 -17.45
C THR A 150 17.09 7.79 -16.91
N ASP A 151 15.89 8.26 -16.57
CA ASP A 151 15.65 9.62 -16.07
C ASP A 151 14.59 9.66 -14.96
N LYS A 152 14.70 10.67 -14.09
CA LYS A 152 13.73 10.94 -13.01
C LYS A 152 12.30 11.07 -13.55
N THR A 153 12.12 11.79 -14.65
CA THR A 153 10.81 12.09 -15.23
C THR A 153 10.15 10.82 -15.73
N GLU A 154 10.92 9.95 -16.38
CA GLU A 154 10.43 8.65 -16.86
C GLU A 154 9.98 7.77 -15.70
N LEU A 155 10.81 7.67 -14.64
CA LEU A 155 10.46 6.96 -13.42
C LEU A 155 9.17 7.49 -12.77
N MET A 156 9.00 8.81 -12.70
CA MET A 156 7.80 9.40 -12.12
C MET A 156 6.55 9.13 -12.96
N TRP A 157 6.65 9.18 -14.29
CA TRP A 157 5.54 8.81 -15.17
C TRP A 157 5.20 7.33 -15.06
N ASP A 158 6.19 6.45 -14.87
CA ASP A 158 5.97 5.04 -14.59
C ASP A 158 5.16 4.82 -13.31
N LEU A 159 5.50 5.51 -12.22
CA LEU A 159 4.74 5.47 -10.96
C LEU A 159 3.32 6.03 -11.11
N VAL A 160 3.14 7.12 -11.88
CA VAL A 160 1.83 7.70 -12.19
C VAL A 160 0.97 6.72 -13.00
N VAL A 161 1.53 6.13 -14.05
CA VAL A 161 0.85 5.14 -14.89
C VAL A 161 0.49 3.90 -14.08
N ALA A 162 1.39 3.41 -13.23
CA ALA A 162 1.12 2.30 -12.33
C ALA A 162 -0.05 2.60 -11.38
N THR A 163 -0.06 3.80 -10.80
CA THR A 163 -1.14 4.25 -9.91
C THR A 163 -2.48 4.33 -10.66
N ALA A 164 -2.50 4.93 -11.85
CA ALA A 164 -3.69 5.00 -12.68
C ALA A 164 -4.19 3.60 -13.12
N ALA A 165 -3.29 2.71 -13.49
CA ALA A 165 -3.60 1.32 -13.85
C ALA A 165 -4.16 0.55 -12.64
N GLY A 166 -3.56 0.72 -11.46
CA GLY A 166 -4.05 0.13 -10.21
C GLY A 166 -5.48 0.58 -9.87
N ILE A 167 -5.77 1.88 -10.02
CA ILE A 167 -7.13 2.42 -9.86
C ILE A 167 -8.08 1.80 -10.88
N GLY A 168 -7.68 1.73 -12.15
CA GLY A 168 -8.46 1.10 -13.21
C GLY A 168 -8.78 -0.37 -12.92
N ALA A 169 -7.77 -1.15 -12.52
CA ALA A 169 -7.91 -2.56 -12.15
C ALA A 169 -8.80 -2.75 -10.91
N GLY A 170 -8.66 -1.90 -9.89
CA GLY A 170 -9.52 -1.90 -8.71
C GLY A 170 -10.98 -1.61 -9.04
N VAL A 171 -11.24 -0.60 -9.88
CA VAL A 171 -12.59 -0.27 -10.37
C VAL A 171 -13.17 -1.42 -11.20
N LEU A 172 -12.38 -1.99 -12.11
CA LEU A 172 -12.80 -3.12 -12.93
C LEU A 172 -13.17 -4.32 -12.06
N LEU A 173 -12.37 -4.62 -11.04
CA LEU A 173 -12.63 -5.69 -10.08
C LEU A 173 -13.95 -5.44 -9.31
N ASP A 174 -14.16 -4.23 -8.79
CA ASP A 174 -15.41 -3.87 -8.09
C ASP A 174 -16.62 -3.98 -9.02
N VAL A 175 -16.51 -3.53 -10.29
CA VAL A 175 -17.56 -3.66 -11.30
C VAL A 175 -17.85 -5.12 -11.63
N TYR A 176 -16.81 -5.92 -11.83
CA TYR A 176 -16.92 -7.37 -12.09
C TYR A 176 -17.69 -8.05 -10.96
N PHE A 177 -17.31 -7.80 -9.69
CA PHE A 177 -18.03 -8.35 -8.55
C PHE A 177 -19.47 -7.88 -8.45
N ARG A 178 -19.75 -6.59 -8.66
CA ARG A 178 -21.13 -6.07 -8.65
C ARG A 178 -21.99 -6.73 -9.72
N PHE A 179 -21.41 -7.01 -10.89
CA PHE A 179 -22.11 -7.67 -11.99
C PHE A 179 -22.38 -9.14 -11.69
N SER A 180 -21.37 -9.88 -11.20
CA SER A 180 -21.49 -11.30 -10.83
C SER A 180 -22.49 -11.49 -9.68
N ASP A 181 -22.40 -10.67 -8.63
CA ASP A 181 -23.38 -10.65 -7.54
C ASP A 181 -24.80 -10.38 -8.01
N ARG A 182 -24.98 -9.50 -9.01
CA ARG A 182 -26.30 -9.21 -9.57
C ARG A 182 -26.88 -10.43 -10.29
N ILE A 183 -26.06 -11.16 -11.04
CA ILE A 183 -26.48 -12.41 -11.70
C ILE A 183 -26.86 -13.45 -10.65
N ASP A 184 -26.06 -13.62 -9.60
CA ASP A 184 -26.33 -14.59 -8.55
C ASP A 184 -27.56 -14.21 -7.72
N ARG A 185 -27.80 -12.92 -7.47
CA ARG A 185 -29.03 -12.43 -6.83
C ARG A 185 -30.27 -12.61 -7.71
N LEU A 186 -30.16 -12.45 -9.03
CA LEU A 186 -31.27 -12.75 -9.95
C LEU A 186 -31.60 -14.24 -10.00
N ARG A 187 -30.60 -15.11 -9.80
CA ARG A 187 -30.79 -16.56 -9.64
C ARG A 187 -31.35 -16.94 -8.27
N ALA A 188 -30.90 -16.26 -7.21
CA ALA A 188 -31.35 -16.46 -5.83
C ALA A 188 -32.69 -15.78 -5.50
N ALA A 189 -33.16 -14.83 -6.31
CA ALA A 189 -34.50 -14.22 -6.19
C ALA A 189 -35.66 -15.21 -6.43
N GLY A 190 -35.36 -16.49 -6.70
CA GLY A 190 -36.29 -17.62 -6.59
C GLY A 190 -36.48 -18.18 -5.17
N ASP A 191 -35.69 -17.77 -4.18
CA ASP A 191 -35.86 -18.18 -2.77
C ASP A 191 -35.38 -17.07 -1.82
N GLY A 192 -36.33 -16.44 -1.11
CA GLY A 192 -36.11 -15.24 -0.33
C GLY A 192 -35.58 -15.44 1.10
N GLY A 193 -35.13 -14.33 1.71
CA GLY A 193 -35.07 -14.18 3.17
C GLY A 193 -33.91 -13.33 3.72
N THR A 194 -34.25 -12.15 4.24
CA THR A 194 -33.41 -11.07 4.81
C THR A 194 -32.91 -11.33 6.25
N THR A 195 -31.85 -10.65 6.70
CA THR A 195 -31.78 -9.97 8.03
C THR A 195 -30.53 -9.09 8.19
N ALA A 196 -30.64 -8.07 9.06
CA ALA A 196 -29.67 -7.00 9.35
C ALA A 196 -29.45 -6.85 10.87
N THR A 197 -28.30 -6.31 11.31
CA THR A 197 -28.02 -5.65 12.63
C THR A 197 -26.55 -5.17 12.66
N THR A 198 -26.21 -3.88 12.76
CA THR A 198 -26.04 -2.92 13.91
C THR A 198 -24.69 -2.92 14.65
N ASP A 199 -24.17 -1.70 14.82
CA ASP A 199 -22.94 -1.21 15.48
C ASP A 199 -22.80 -1.50 16.98
N ALA A 200 -21.55 -1.48 17.46
CA ALA A 200 -21.22 -1.05 18.83
C ALA A 200 -19.78 -0.49 18.90
N GLY A 201 -19.67 0.77 19.34
CA GLY A 201 -18.41 1.45 19.65
C GLY A 201 -17.84 1.06 21.01
N VAL A 202 -16.54 1.30 21.21
CA VAL A 202 -15.83 1.07 22.47
C VAL A 202 -14.83 2.21 22.70
N ASP A 203 -14.98 2.91 23.82
CA ASP A 203 -14.00 3.83 24.41
C ASP A 203 -13.04 3.11 25.37
N LEU A 204 -11.82 3.63 25.49
CA LEU A 204 -10.85 3.25 26.54
C LEU A 204 -10.14 4.49 27.11
N PRO A 205 -9.82 4.50 28.42
CA PRO A 205 -9.32 5.69 29.11
C PRO A 205 -7.81 5.86 28.98
N GLY A 206 -7.38 7.12 28.82
CA GLY A 206 -5.98 7.52 28.86
C GLY A 206 -5.65 8.31 30.12
N ASP A 207 -4.49 8.03 30.71
CA ASP A 207 -3.82 8.97 31.61
C ASP A 207 -2.32 8.94 31.34
N ALA A 208 -1.68 10.12 31.29
CA ALA A 208 -0.23 10.28 31.49
C ALA A 208 0.18 11.77 31.44
N HIS A 209 0.39 12.37 32.60
CA HIS A 209 0.74 13.79 32.76
C HIS A 209 2.25 14.11 32.70
N GLN A 210 3.09 13.38 31.96
CA GLN A 210 4.54 13.63 31.93
C GLN A 210 5.12 14.13 30.59
N HIS A 211 4.50 13.83 29.44
CA HIS A 211 5.04 14.23 28.13
C HIS A 211 4.52 15.57 27.57
N THR A 212 3.56 16.20 28.24
CA THR A 212 2.86 17.41 27.74
C THR A 212 3.79 18.61 27.55
N ARG A 213 4.82 18.76 28.40
CA ARG A 213 5.77 19.88 28.30
C ARG A 213 6.65 19.76 27.06
N LEU A 214 7.15 18.56 26.77
CA LEU A 214 8.01 18.31 25.61
C LEU A 214 7.24 18.49 24.30
N VAL A 215 6.01 17.95 24.23
CA VAL A 215 5.12 18.17 23.07
C VAL A 215 4.89 19.65 22.81
N ARG A 216 4.60 20.44 23.86
CA ARG A 216 4.42 21.90 23.71
C ARG A 216 5.70 22.60 23.25
N THR A 217 6.86 22.21 23.75
CA THR A 217 8.15 22.77 23.29
C THR A 217 8.37 22.49 21.80
N LEU A 218 8.12 21.27 21.34
CA LEU A 218 8.24 20.90 19.93
C LEU A 218 7.22 21.65 19.06
N GLN A 219 5.98 21.82 19.54
CA GLN A 219 4.96 22.63 18.86
C GLN A 219 5.34 24.11 18.78
N LEU A 220 5.95 24.67 19.83
CA LEU A 220 6.45 26.05 19.81
C LEU A 220 7.61 26.21 18.84
N LEU A 221 8.50 25.21 18.72
CA LEU A 221 9.55 25.19 17.71
C LEU A 221 8.95 25.18 16.29
N LEU A 222 7.98 24.29 16.03
CA LEU A 222 7.24 24.24 14.76
C LEU A 222 6.57 25.58 14.43
N LEU A 223 5.92 26.19 15.40
CA LEU A 223 5.30 27.50 15.25
C LEU A 223 6.34 28.59 14.94
N GLY A 224 7.51 28.52 15.55
CA GLY A 224 8.64 29.40 15.26
C GLY A 224 9.14 29.26 13.83
N ILE A 225 9.33 28.03 13.34
CA ILE A 225 9.73 27.73 11.96
C ILE A 225 8.68 28.28 10.97
N ALA A 226 7.41 28.01 11.22
CA ALA A 226 6.31 28.51 10.40
C ALA A 226 6.25 30.05 10.38
N GLY A 227 6.46 30.69 11.54
CA GLY A 227 6.53 32.15 11.64
C GLY A 227 7.69 32.73 10.82
N VAL A 228 8.88 32.13 10.89
CA VAL A 228 10.03 32.52 10.06
C VAL A 228 9.73 32.36 8.58
N ALA A 229 9.09 31.25 8.19
CA ALA A 229 8.72 30.99 6.80
C ALA A 229 7.78 32.07 6.24
N LEU A 230 6.73 32.41 7.00
CA LEU A 230 5.75 33.43 6.62
C LEU A 230 6.38 34.83 6.54
N VAL A 231 7.22 35.20 7.51
CA VAL A 231 7.93 36.50 7.51
C VAL A 231 8.89 36.63 6.33
N ARG A 232 9.54 35.53 5.94
CA ARG A 232 10.46 35.50 4.79
C ARG A 232 9.76 35.33 3.44
N GLY A 233 8.45 35.09 3.42
CA GLY A 233 7.70 34.77 2.20
C GLY A 233 8.13 33.46 1.54
N ASN A 234 8.72 32.53 2.31
CA ASN A 234 9.19 31.24 1.78
C ASN A 234 8.03 30.24 1.80
N ALA A 235 7.39 30.05 0.64
CA ALA A 235 6.22 29.18 0.50
C ALA A 235 6.52 27.70 0.79
N THR A 236 7.67 27.20 0.30
CA THR A 236 8.12 25.82 0.50
C THR A 236 8.31 25.52 1.98
N LEU A 237 9.02 26.37 2.71
CA LEU A 237 9.22 26.23 4.15
C LEU A 237 7.90 26.41 4.92
N ALA A 238 7.01 27.29 4.46
CA ALA A 238 5.72 27.51 5.11
C ALA A 238 4.85 26.25 5.05
N VAL A 239 4.74 25.60 3.89
CA VAL A 239 3.99 24.35 3.75
C VAL A 239 4.64 23.21 4.54
N ASN A 240 5.96 23.09 4.46
CA ASN A 240 6.74 22.07 5.19
C ASN A 240 6.81 22.28 6.71
N SER A 241 6.27 23.37 7.25
CA SER A 241 6.17 23.60 8.70
C SER A 241 4.74 23.71 9.21
N LEU A 242 3.83 24.33 8.44
CA LEU A 242 2.41 24.41 8.77
C LEU A 242 1.70 23.06 8.66
N GLY A 243 2.02 22.25 7.66
CA GLY A 243 1.48 20.90 7.52
C GLY A 243 1.81 20.02 8.73
N PRO A 244 3.10 19.86 9.09
CA PRO A 244 3.49 19.15 10.30
C PRO A 244 2.90 19.72 11.59
N LEU A 245 2.85 21.06 11.72
CA LEU A 245 2.20 21.70 12.86
C LEU A 245 0.74 21.27 12.98
N ALA A 246 -0.03 21.30 11.88
CA ALA A 246 -1.42 20.85 11.86
C ALA A 246 -1.57 19.37 12.26
N ILE A 247 -0.66 18.49 11.80
CA ILE A 247 -0.63 17.08 12.20
C ILE A 247 -0.48 16.94 13.72
N THR A 248 0.38 17.75 14.36
CA THR A 248 0.55 17.71 15.83
C THR A 248 -0.69 18.13 16.62
N LEU A 249 -1.65 18.79 15.97
CA LEU A 249 -2.91 19.21 16.59
C LEU A 249 -4.01 18.15 16.48
N LEU A 250 -3.84 17.12 15.64
CA LEU A 250 -4.83 16.04 15.47
C LEU A 250 -5.18 15.33 16.79
N PRO A 251 -4.25 15.00 17.70
CA PRO A 251 -4.62 14.38 18.97
C PRO A 251 -5.52 15.26 19.85
N ALA A 252 -5.33 16.59 19.80
CA ALA A 252 -6.18 17.52 20.52
C ALA A 252 -7.56 17.63 19.86
N LEU A 253 -7.62 17.61 18.52
CA LEU A 253 -8.86 17.57 17.78
C LEU A 253 -9.66 16.30 18.08
N PHE A 254 -9.01 15.13 18.13
CA PHE A 254 -9.69 13.87 18.45
C PHE A 254 -10.24 13.83 19.87
N ARG A 255 -9.50 14.39 20.84
CA ARG A 255 -10.02 14.55 22.20
C ARG A 255 -11.25 15.46 22.24
N ARG A 256 -11.25 16.54 21.44
CA ARG A 256 -12.37 17.49 21.41
C ARG A 256 -13.60 16.91 20.73
N GLU A 257 -13.42 16.20 19.62
CA GLU A 257 -14.52 15.76 18.76
C GLU A 257 -15.06 14.37 19.14
N TYR A 258 -14.19 13.48 19.60
CA TYR A 258 -14.51 12.07 19.83
C TYR A 258 -14.28 11.63 21.30
N ASP A 259 -13.99 12.56 22.21
CA ASP A 259 -13.57 12.28 23.60
C ASP A 259 -12.41 11.27 23.73
N TYR A 260 -11.65 11.09 22.64
CA TYR A 260 -10.58 10.10 22.56
C TYR A 260 -9.24 10.70 22.97
N ALA A 261 -8.73 10.30 24.13
CA ALA A 261 -7.41 10.67 24.59
C ALA A 261 -6.34 9.70 24.06
N MET A 262 -5.62 10.12 23.02
CA MET A 262 -4.49 9.36 22.48
C MET A 262 -3.35 9.20 23.51
N ASP A 263 -2.71 8.03 23.51
CA ASP A 263 -1.52 7.75 24.33
C ASP A 263 -0.45 8.83 24.17
N THR A 264 0.13 9.27 25.29
CA THR A 264 1.06 10.41 25.26
C THR A 264 2.40 10.08 24.62
N GLY A 265 2.83 8.82 24.64
CA GLY A 265 4.00 8.36 23.88
C GLY A 265 3.75 8.48 22.38
N LEU A 266 2.56 8.07 21.91
CA LEU A 266 2.16 8.24 20.51
C LEU A 266 2.04 9.72 20.11
N VAL A 267 1.47 10.57 20.97
CA VAL A 267 1.42 12.03 20.73
C VAL A 267 2.84 12.60 20.61
N LEU A 268 3.75 12.21 21.50
CA LEU A 268 5.14 12.63 21.45
C LEU A 268 5.83 12.15 20.15
N TRP A 269 5.59 10.90 19.76
CA TRP A 269 6.17 10.30 18.56
C TRP A 269 5.71 11.00 17.27
N ILE A 270 4.41 11.28 17.14
CA ILE A 270 3.83 12.08 16.04
C ILE A 270 4.46 13.48 16.02
N THR A 271 4.55 14.13 17.18
CA THR A 271 5.09 15.49 17.29
C THR A 271 6.58 15.53 16.94
N LEU A 272 7.35 14.51 17.36
CA LEU A 272 8.76 14.37 17.06
C LEU A 272 8.99 14.18 15.56
N ALA A 273 8.28 13.24 14.91
CA ALA A 273 8.38 13.03 13.47
C ALA A 273 8.05 14.31 12.68
N ALA A 274 6.95 14.98 13.05
CA ALA A 274 6.53 16.24 12.45
C ALA A 274 7.59 17.36 12.63
N THR A 275 8.22 17.43 13.80
CA THR A 275 9.27 18.42 14.07
C THR A 275 10.56 18.12 13.32
N LEU A 276 11.00 16.86 13.28
CA LEU A 276 12.18 16.45 12.52
C LEU A 276 12.03 16.82 11.05
N HIS A 277 10.85 16.60 10.45
CA HIS A 277 10.53 16.99 9.08
C HIS A 277 10.68 18.50 8.84
N ALA A 278 10.03 19.31 9.68
CA ALA A 278 10.05 20.77 9.53
C ALA A 278 11.45 21.37 9.77
N VAL A 279 12.24 20.77 10.66
CA VAL A 279 13.65 21.14 10.86
C VAL A 279 14.49 20.74 9.65
N GLY A 280 14.19 19.61 9.01
CA GLY A 280 14.74 19.19 7.72
C GLY A 280 14.68 20.28 6.66
N ALA A 281 13.50 20.87 6.51
CA ALA A 281 13.21 21.92 5.54
C ALA A 281 13.95 23.26 5.77
N LEU A 282 14.63 23.45 6.91
CA LEU A 282 15.53 24.60 7.13
C LEU A 282 16.87 24.50 6.38
N GLY A 283 17.10 23.41 5.64
CA GLY A 283 18.32 23.15 4.87
C GLY A 283 19.12 21.93 5.34
N LEU A 284 18.59 21.13 6.29
CA LEU A 284 19.25 19.88 6.68
C LEU A 284 19.12 18.80 5.62
N TYR A 285 18.03 18.79 4.84
CA TYR A 285 17.88 17.88 3.70
C TYR A 285 19.01 18.06 2.67
N GLU A 286 19.40 19.30 2.41
CA GLU A 286 20.47 19.61 1.45
C GLU A 286 21.88 19.42 2.04
N SER A 287 22.05 19.66 3.34
CA SER A 287 23.38 19.63 3.97
C SER A 287 23.77 18.26 4.54
N LEU A 288 22.81 17.43 4.91
CA LEU A 288 23.01 16.13 5.56
C LEU A 288 22.13 15.07 4.90
N GLY A 289 22.62 14.41 3.85
CA GLY A 289 21.83 13.41 3.10
C GLY A 289 21.27 12.23 3.93
N TRP A 290 21.85 11.93 5.11
CA TRP A 290 21.29 10.93 6.03
C TRP A 290 20.09 11.44 6.84
N TYR A 291 19.94 12.76 6.99
CA TYR A 291 18.88 13.38 7.77
C TYR A 291 17.52 13.13 7.11
N ASP A 292 17.50 13.19 5.79
CA ASP A 292 16.34 12.88 4.98
C ASP A 292 15.88 11.41 5.16
N SER A 293 16.82 10.47 5.11
CA SER A 293 16.56 9.05 5.43
C SER A 293 15.97 8.85 6.83
N LEU A 294 16.44 9.63 7.82
CA LEU A 294 15.92 9.60 9.18
C LEU A 294 14.46 10.09 9.22
N THR A 295 14.15 11.23 8.60
CA THR A 295 12.79 11.78 8.57
C THR A 295 11.83 10.86 7.84
N HIS A 296 12.24 10.25 6.73
CA HIS A 296 11.44 9.24 6.02
C HIS A 296 11.14 8.03 6.91
N THR A 297 12.13 7.51 7.62
CA THR A 297 11.92 6.39 8.56
C THR A 297 10.91 6.73 9.66
N PHE A 298 11.04 7.92 10.28
CA PHE A 298 10.15 8.36 11.35
C PHE A 298 8.73 8.62 10.83
N SER A 299 8.59 9.36 9.73
CA SER A 299 7.29 9.65 9.09
C SER A 299 6.60 8.35 8.64
N ALA A 300 7.33 7.43 8.02
CA ALA A 300 6.82 6.14 7.61
C ALA A 300 6.34 5.28 8.78
N SER A 301 6.97 5.40 9.96
CA SER A 301 6.49 4.71 11.17
C SER A 301 5.11 5.21 11.61
N ILE A 302 4.82 6.52 11.43
CA ILE A 302 3.49 7.09 11.68
C ILE A 302 2.49 6.57 10.66
N VAL A 303 2.84 6.59 9.38
CA VAL A 303 2.01 6.06 8.29
C VAL A 303 1.71 4.57 8.50
N ALA A 304 2.69 3.79 8.98
CA ALA A 304 2.52 2.38 9.31
C ALA A 304 1.51 2.18 10.45
N GLY A 305 1.58 3.03 11.48
CA GLY A 305 0.59 3.06 12.56
C GLY A 305 -0.83 3.34 12.06
N VAL A 306 -0.98 4.29 11.13
CA VAL A 306 -2.27 4.59 10.46
C VAL A 306 -2.75 3.38 9.65
N GLY A 307 -1.89 2.77 8.84
CA GLY A 307 -2.21 1.57 8.07
C GLY A 307 -2.66 0.41 8.97
N TYR A 308 -1.98 0.21 10.11
CA TYR A 308 -2.36 -0.79 11.10
C TYR A 308 -3.72 -0.49 11.72
N ALA A 309 -3.98 0.77 12.09
CA ALA A 309 -5.24 1.19 12.66
C ALA A 309 -6.41 1.02 11.67
N LEU A 310 -6.20 1.35 10.40
CA LEU A 310 -7.17 1.13 9.32
C LEU A 310 -7.47 -0.37 9.17
N ALA A 311 -6.42 -1.20 9.05
CA ALA A 311 -6.58 -2.65 8.97
C ALA A 311 -7.36 -3.20 10.16
N ARG A 312 -7.03 -2.74 11.38
CA ARG A 312 -7.69 -3.18 12.60
C ARG A 312 -9.13 -2.69 12.71
N SER A 313 -9.41 -1.49 12.21
CA SER A 313 -10.77 -0.93 12.17
C SER A 313 -11.66 -1.77 11.25
N VAL A 314 -11.16 -2.15 10.07
CA VAL A 314 -11.88 -3.04 9.15
C VAL A 314 -12.20 -4.37 9.83
N GLU A 315 -11.22 -5.04 10.44
CA GLU A 315 -11.46 -6.31 11.16
C GLU A 315 -12.48 -6.21 12.29
N ARG A 316 -12.60 -5.04 12.94
CA ARG A 316 -13.52 -4.85 14.07
C ARG A 316 -14.93 -4.50 13.65
N HIS A 317 -15.10 -3.75 12.55
CA HIS A 317 -16.40 -3.22 12.14
C HIS A 317 -17.05 -4.01 11.00
N THR A 318 -16.35 -4.98 10.41
CA THR A 318 -16.96 -5.89 9.43
C THR A 318 -16.62 -7.35 9.71
N THR A 319 -17.66 -8.20 9.69
CA THR A 319 -17.51 -9.66 9.72
C THR A 319 -17.17 -10.24 8.35
N ALA A 320 -17.23 -9.42 7.29
CA ALA A 320 -16.96 -9.83 5.91
C ALA A 320 -15.48 -9.73 5.53
N VAL A 321 -14.61 -9.26 6.44
CA VAL A 321 -13.17 -9.17 6.20
C VAL A 321 -12.40 -9.76 7.38
N THR A 322 -11.57 -10.76 7.09
CA THR A 322 -10.75 -11.44 8.10
C THR A 322 -9.29 -11.35 7.72
N PHE A 323 -8.42 -10.86 8.61
CA PHE A 323 -6.97 -10.88 8.37
C PHE A 323 -6.25 -11.91 9.22
N THR A 324 -5.28 -12.58 8.60
CA THR A 324 -4.24 -13.30 9.33
C THR A 324 -3.20 -12.29 9.85
N ARG A 325 -2.47 -12.65 10.91
CA ARG A 325 -1.40 -11.79 11.44
C ARG A 325 -0.33 -11.48 10.38
N GLY A 326 0.06 -12.49 9.59
CA GLY A 326 1.00 -12.32 8.49
C GLY A 326 0.47 -11.34 7.45
N PHE A 327 -0.79 -11.50 7.01
CA PHE A 327 -1.40 -10.57 6.06
C PHE A 327 -1.49 -9.15 6.61
N ARG A 328 -1.84 -8.96 7.89
CA ARG A 328 -1.90 -7.61 8.48
C ARG A 328 -0.54 -6.92 8.45
N ALA A 329 0.53 -7.64 8.79
CA ALA A 329 1.88 -7.11 8.71
C ALA A 329 2.26 -6.75 7.26
N THR A 330 1.98 -7.64 6.31
CA THR A 330 2.19 -7.39 4.87
C THR A 330 1.39 -6.20 4.38
N PHE A 331 0.11 -6.09 4.75
CA PHE A 331 -0.76 -4.97 4.39
C PHE A 331 -0.18 -3.64 4.88
N VAL A 332 0.34 -3.58 6.11
CA VAL A 332 0.97 -2.35 6.65
C VAL A 332 2.18 -1.95 5.81
N VAL A 333 3.04 -2.91 5.44
CA VAL A 333 4.21 -2.62 4.59
C VAL A 333 3.78 -2.14 3.21
N LEU A 334 2.84 -2.83 2.57
CA LEU A 334 2.30 -2.43 1.26
C LEU A 334 1.63 -1.05 1.33
N PHE A 335 0.89 -0.77 2.40
CA PHE A 335 0.23 0.52 2.61
C PHE A 335 1.26 1.66 2.71
N VAL A 336 2.32 1.47 3.49
CA VAL A 336 3.37 2.50 3.64
C VAL A 336 4.10 2.73 2.31
N LEU A 337 4.44 1.66 1.59
CA LEU A 337 5.03 1.77 0.26
C LEU A 337 4.12 2.52 -0.71
N ALA A 338 2.81 2.23 -0.72
CA ALA A 338 1.85 2.92 -1.56
C ALA A 338 1.72 4.39 -1.20
N VAL A 339 1.71 4.75 0.09
CA VAL A 339 1.72 6.15 0.54
C VAL A 339 3.03 6.84 0.18
N GLY A 340 4.17 6.14 0.26
CA GLY A 340 5.46 6.64 -0.21
C GLY A 340 5.42 6.99 -1.69
N VAL A 341 4.96 6.08 -2.54
CA VAL A 341 4.76 6.34 -3.98
C VAL A 341 3.79 7.51 -4.22
N ALA A 342 2.70 7.58 -3.45
CA ALA A 342 1.77 8.71 -3.54
C ALA A 342 2.44 10.05 -3.19
N TRP A 343 3.33 10.05 -2.19
CA TRP A 343 4.11 11.22 -1.79
C TRP A 343 5.01 11.69 -2.95
N GLU A 344 5.81 10.79 -3.54
CA GLU A 344 6.66 11.10 -4.70
C GLU A 344 5.87 11.72 -5.86
N ILE A 345 4.69 11.17 -6.15
CA ILE A 345 3.81 11.68 -7.19
C ILE A 345 3.32 13.09 -6.86
N LEU A 346 3.00 13.38 -5.60
CA LEU A 346 2.59 14.71 -5.17
C LEU A 346 3.73 15.72 -5.31
N GLU A 347 4.96 15.33 -4.99
CA GLU A 347 6.12 16.21 -5.15
C GLU A 347 6.40 16.52 -6.62
N PHE A 348 6.39 15.49 -7.46
CA PHE A 348 6.50 15.63 -8.92
C PHE A 348 5.38 16.51 -9.50
N ALA A 349 4.14 16.30 -9.07
CA ALA A 349 3.00 17.12 -9.48
C ALA A 349 3.15 18.58 -9.03
N SER A 350 3.72 18.82 -7.84
CA SER A 350 3.97 20.18 -7.33
C SER A 350 5.01 20.92 -8.19
N GLY A 351 6.07 20.23 -8.62
CA GLY A 351 7.07 20.77 -9.55
C GLY A 351 6.45 21.07 -10.91
N GLY A 352 5.67 20.15 -11.46
CA GLY A 352 4.94 20.35 -12.72
C GLY A 352 4.00 21.56 -12.64
N LEU A 353 3.22 21.70 -11.57
CA LEU A 353 2.32 22.84 -11.38
C LEU A 353 3.09 24.16 -11.30
N ALA A 354 4.21 24.20 -10.58
CA ALA A 354 5.07 25.39 -10.48
C ALA A 354 5.59 25.85 -11.85
N THR A 355 5.95 24.91 -12.74
CA THR A 355 6.37 25.25 -14.12
C THR A 355 5.24 25.84 -14.97
N LEU A 356 3.98 25.47 -14.70
CA LEU A 356 2.82 25.94 -15.44
C LEU A 356 2.34 27.33 -14.99
N ILE A 357 2.33 27.59 -13.69
CA ILE A 357 1.75 28.81 -13.12
C ILE A 357 2.80 29.91 -12.85
N GLY A 358 4.09 29.59 -12.98
CA GLY A 358 5.20 30.50 -12.67
C GLY A 358 5.38 30.65 -11.15
N GLY A 359 6.20 29.78 -10.55
CA GLY A 359 6.51 29.80 -9.12
C GLY A 359 7.58 28.75 -8.76
N GLU A 360 7.86 28.62 -7.46
CA GLU A 360 8.72 27.56 -6.93
C GLU A 360 7.89 26.33 -6.56
N ALA A 361 8.50 25.14 -6.67
CA ALA A 361 7.89 23.91 -6.21
C ALA A 361 7.71 23.96 -4.69
N VAL A 362 6.48 23.72 -4.25
CA VAL A 362 6.10 23.78 -2.83
C VAL A 362 6.62 22.55 -2.07
N LEU A 363 6.74 21.42 -2.76
CA LEU A 363 7.40 20.22 -2.27
C LEU A 363 8.67 20.01 -3.09
N ALA A 364 9.78 19.74 -2.41
CA ALA A 364 11.08 19.56 -3.06
C ALA A 364 11.22 18.11 -3.52
N GLN A 365 11.65 17.90 -4.76
CA GLN A 365 12.02 16.58 -5.27
C GLN A 365 13.40 16.68 -5.92
N TYR A 366 14.42 16.07 -5.31
CA TYR A 366 15.80 16.34 -5.70
C TYR A 366 16.25 15.50 -6.90
N GLY A 367 16.06 14.17 -6.87
CA GLY A 367 16.63 13.28 -7.89
C GLY A 367 16.08 11.86 -7.87
N THR A 368 16.55 11.02 -8.79
CA THR A 368 16.20 9.59 -8.80
C THR A 368 16.70 8.84 -7.56
N THR A 369 17.92 9.15 -7.13
CA THR A 369 18.52 8.55 -5.92
C THR A 369 17.69 8.88 -4.67
N ASP A 370 17.17 10.10 -4.59
CA ASP A 370 16.33 10.64 -3.52
C ASP A 370 15.03 9.83 -3.41
N ILE A 371 14.24 9.80 -4.49
CA ILE A 371 13.01 8.99 -4.62
C ILE A 371 13.21 7.55 -4.15
N VAL A 372 14.29 6.89 -4.62
CA VAL A 372 14.55 5.49 -4.26
C VAL A 372 14.94 5.35 -2.79
N ASN A 373 15.75 6.27 -2.27
CA ASN A 373 16.16 6.28 -0.89
C ASN A 373 14.95 6.46 0.04
N ASP A 374 14.02 7.33 -0.34
CA ASP A 374 12.78 7.59 0.40
C ASP A 374 11.91 6.34 0.46
N LEU A 375 11.70 5.68 -0.67
CA LEU A 375 10.98 4.40 -0.72
C LEU A 375 11.65 3.31 0.14
N VAL A 376 12.98 3.25 0.15
CA VAL A 376 13.75 2.29 0.96
C VAL A 376 13.57 2.59 2.46
N PHE A 377 13.79 3.82 2.89
CA PHE A 377 13.67 4.18 4.31
C PHE A 377 12.23 4.20 4.80
N ASN A 378 11.27 4.47 3.91
CA ASN A 378 9.84 4.24 4.16
C ASN A 378 9.57 2.76 4.46
N THR A 379 10.17 1.85 3.66
CA THR A 379 10.06 0.40 3.88
C THR A 379 10.69 -0.02 5.21
N VAL A 380 11.85 0.54 5.57
CA VAL A 380 12.49 0.27 6.86
C VAL A 380 11.56 0.66 8.01
N GLY A 381 11.00 1.88 7.99
CA GLY A 381 10.03 2.34 8.98
C GLY A 381 8.81 1.42 9.06
N ALA A 382 8.29 0.99 7.92
CA ALA A 382 7.15 0.08 7.83
C ALA A 382 7.43 -1.30 8.44
N VAL A 383 8.57 -1.90 8.10
CA VAL A 383 8.98 -3.23 8.59
C VAL A 383 9.24 -3.20 10.08
N LEU A 384 9.89 -2.15 10.59
CA LEU A 384 10.09 -1.96 12.02
C LEU A 384 8.74 -1.94 12.74
N VAL A 385 7.79 -1.11 12.29
CA VAL A 385 6.46 -1.03 12.92
C VAL A 385 5.68 -2.34 12.78
N ALA A 386 5.66 -2.96 11.60
CA ALA A 386 4.96 -4.23 11.38
C ALA A 386 5.54 -5.36 12.25
N GLY A 387 6.86 -5.38 12.43
CA GLY A 387 7.58 -6.31 13.30
C GLY A 387 7.30 -6.06 14.78
N PHE A 388 7.41 -4.81 15.25
CA PHE A 388 7.11 -4.43 16.63
C PHE A 388 5.64 -4.65 17.00
N ALA A 389 4.71 -4.26 16.13
CA ALA A 389 3.28 -4.51 16.30
C ALA A 389 3.00 -6.00 16.41
N SER A 390 3.68 -6.83 15.61
CA SER A 390 3.55 -8.28 15.70
C SER A 390 4.10 -8.81 17.04
N ALA A 391 5.32 -8.44 17.44
CA ALA A 391 6.02 -9.00 18.60
C ALA A 391 5.43 -8.55 19.96
N HIS A 392 4.96 -7.30 20.07
CA HIS A 392 4.44 -6.77 21.34
C HIS A 392 3.21 -7.56 21.83
N PHE A 393 2.29 -7.92 20.93
CA PHE A 393 1.10 -8.70 21.28
C PHE A 393 1.41 -10.16 21.65
N GLU A 394 2.42 -10.79 21.05
CA GLU A 394 2.86 -12.15 21.45
C GLU A 394 3.47 -12.14 22.85
N SER A 395 4.34 -11.16 23.14
CA SER A 395 4.97 -11.08 24.45
C SER A 395 3.94 -10.81 25.56
N LEU A 396 2.90 -10.01 25.27
CA LEU A 396 1.82 -9.74 26.20
C LEU A 396 0.92 -10.98 26.38
N ALA A 397 0.58 -11.66 25.28
CA ALA A 397 -0.25 -12.87 25.30
C ALA A 397 0.44 -14.02 26.03
N VAL A 398 1.74 -14.23 25.83
CA VAL A 398 2.54 -15.23 26.54
C VAL A 398 2.66 -14.88 28.03
N ARG A 399 2.88 -13.61 28.37
CA ARG A 399 2.93 -13.17 29.78
C ARG A 399 1.58 -13.33 30.47
N LEU A 400 0.47 -12.99 29.81
CA LEU A 400 -0.88 -13.16 30.36
C LEU A 400 -1.25 -14.63 30.47
N ALA A 401 -0.94 -15.46 29.47
CA ALA A 401 -1.15 -16.91 29.53
C ALA A 401 -0.30 -17.57 30.63
N GLY A 402 0.95 -17.12 30.83
CA GLY A 402 1.79 -17.54 31.95
C GLY A 402 1.22 -17.11 33.31
N SER A 403 0.68 -15.90 33.40
CA SER A 403 0.06 -15.37 34.63
C SER A 403 -1.21 -16.15 35.01
N VAL A 404 -2.05 -16.47 34.03
CA VAL A 404 -3.24 -17.33 34.23
C VAL A 404 -2.83 -18.77 34.53
N GLY A 405 -1.76 -19.29 33.90
CA GLY A 405 -1.22 -20.60 34.20
C GLY A 405 -0.73 -20.76 35.64
N VAL A 406 -0.15 -19.70 36.23
CA VAL A 406 0.25 -19.67 37.65
C VAL A 406 -0.98 -19.62 38.57
N LEU A 407 -2.03 -18.89 38.20
CA LEU A 407 -3.29 -18.84 38.94
C LEU A 407 -4.10 -20.16 38.87
N VAL A 408 -4.01 -20.88 37.75
CA VAL A 408 -4.73 -22.15 37.52
C VAL A 408 -3.99 -23.34 38.13
N ARG A 409 -2.66 -23.30 38.25
CA ARG A 409 -1.88 -24.42 38.80
C ARG A 409 -1.69 -24.37 40.32
N GLY A 410 -1.97 -23.25 40.98
CA GLY A 410 -1.75 -23.10 42.42
C GLY A 410 -0.26 -23.12 42.76
N GLY A 411 0.15 -22.28 43.71
CA GLY A 411 1.51 -22.34 44.23
C GLY A 411 1.74 -23.68 44.96
N GLU A 412 2.89 -24.30 44.72
CA GLU A 412 3.51 -25.18 45.71
C GLU A 412 4.17 -24.34 46.80
#